data_AF-K1STF2-F1
#
_entry.id   AF-K1STF2-F1
#
_cell.length_a   1.000
_cell.length_b   1.000
_cell.length_c   1.000
_cell.angle_alpha   90.00
_cell.angle_beta   90.00
_cell.angle_gamma   90.00
#
_symmetry.space_group_name_H-M   'P 1'
#
loop_
_entity.id
_entity.type
_entity.pdbx_description
1 polymer ?
#
loop_
_entity_poly.entity_id
_entity_poly.type
_entity_poly.pdbx_seq_one_letter_code
_entity_poly.pdbx_strand_id
1 'polypeptide(L)' 'TFYGLVAGFLEAGETLEECVEREVFEETGLKVKNITYFSNQPWPYPAD' A
#
# COMPACT_ATOMS: atom_id res chain seq x y z
N THR A 1 1.31 11.98 -19.73
CA THR A 1 0.93 10.75 -19.01
C THR A 1 1.15 10.97 -17.54
N PHE A 2 0.27 10.47 -16.68
CA PHE A 2 0.41 10.54 -15.21
C PHE A 2 0.87 9.17 -14.69
N TYR A 3 1.78 9.15 -13.72
CA TYR A 3 2.24 7.94 -13.04
C TYR A 3 1.99 8.11 -11.54
N GLY A 4 1.44 7.06 -10.91
CA GLY A 4 1.18 7.00 -9.48
C GLY A 4 2.09 5.99 -8.78
N LEU A 5 2.12 6.06 -7.45
CA LEU A 5 2.66 4.99 -6.62
C LEU A 5 1.57 3.91 -6.41
N VAL A 6 2.00 2.69 -6.10
CA VAL A 6 1.10 1.60 -5.68
C VAL A 6 0.40 2.02 -4.38
N ALA A 7 -0.91 1.76 -4.29
CA ALA A 7 -1.72 2.02 -3.11
C ALA A 7 -2.87 1.02 -3.05
N GLY A 8 -3.22 0.57 -1.85
CA GLY A 8 -4.31 -0.38 -1.66
C GLY A 8 -4.89 -0.33 -0.25
N PHE A 9 -5.99 -1.06 -0.05
CA PHE A 9 -6.67 -1.15 1.23
C PHE A 9 -6.04 -2.23 2.11
N LEU A 10 -5.96 -1.96 3.41
CA LEU A 10 -5.52 -2.93 4.40
C LEU A 10 -6.58 -4.01 4.61
N GLU A 11 -6.19 -5.29 4.57
CA GLU A 11 -7.10 -6.39 4.85
C GLU A 11 -7.18 -6.74 6.35
N ALA A 12 -8.26 -7.44 6.75
CA ALA A 12 -8.48 -7.80 8.15
C ALA A 12 -7.45 -8.84 8.63
N GLY A 13 -6.69 -8.48 9.67
CA GLY A 13 -5.64 -9.33 10.23
C GLY A 13 -4.28 -9.15 9.57
N GLU A 14 -4.16 -8.24 8.61
CA GLU A 14 -2.92 -7.88 7.93
C GLU A 14 -2.21 -6.72 8.68
N THR A 15 -0.88 -6.77 8.73
CA THR A 15 -0.06 -5.62 9.13
C THR A 15 0.11 -4.63 7.97
N LEU A 16 0.54 -3.39 8.26
CA LEU A 16 0.76 -2.40 7.18
C LEU A 16 1.86 -2.85 6.22
N GLU A 17 2.89 -3.53 6.73
CA GLU A 17 3.98 -4.08 5.95
C GLU A 17 3.51 -5.20 5.02
N GLU A 18 2.70 -6.15 5.52
CA GLU A 18 2.12 -7.22 4.72
C GLU A 18 1.24 -6.68 3.58
N CYS A 19 0.43 -5.66 3.86
CA CYS A 19 -0.39 -4.98 2.86
C CYS A 19 0.46 -4.36 1.74
N VAL A 20 1.54 -3.67 2.10
CA VAL A 20 2.47 -3.10 1.11
C VAL A 20 3.14 -4.21 0.28
N GLU A 21 3.55 -5.33 0.90
CA GLU A 21 4.13 -6.45 0.15
C GLU A 21 3.14 -7.08 -0.84
N ARG A 22 1.89 -7.27 -0.42
CA ARG A 22 0.80 -7.83 -1.23
C ARG A 22 0.44 -6.92 -2.40
N GLU A 23 0.09 -5.67 -2.13
CA GLU A 23 -0.35 -4.72 -3.15
C GLU A 23 0.73 -4.47 -4.21
N VAL A 24 2.00 -4.34 -3.80
CA VAL A 24 3.11 -4.16 -4.75
C VAL A 24 3.26 -5.41 -5.64
N PHE A 25 3.11 -6.60 -5.07
CA PHE A 25 3.18 -7.82 -5.86
C PHE A 25 2.00 -7.98 -6.82
N GLU A 26 0.78 -7.64 -6.39
CA GLU A 26 -0.43 -7.73 -7.21
C GLU A 26 -0.42 -6.75 -8.40
N GLU A 27 -0.02 -5.49 -8.18
CA GLU A 27 -0.03 -4.48 -9.24
C GLU A 27 1.19 -4.52 -10.16
N THR A 28 2.36 -4.92 -9.64
CA THR A 28 3.63 -4.79 -10.37
C THR A 28 4.39 -6.10 -10.58
N GLY A 29 4.05 -7.17 -9.85
CA GLY A 29 4.76 -8.44 -9.85
C GLY A 29 6.12 -8.41 -9.14
N LEU A 30 6.48 -7.29 -8.49
CA LEU A 30 7.74 -7.14 -7.77
C LEU A 30 7.61 -7.58 -6.30
N LYS A 31 8.71 -8.11 -5.75
CA LYS A 31 8.83 -8.41 -4.32
C LYS A 31 9.68 -7.35 -3.64
N VAL A 32 9.19 -6.80 -2.54
CA VAL A 32 9.86 -5.76 -1.74
C VAL A 32 10.26 -6.29 -0.36
N LYS A 33 11.13 -5.55 0.32
CA LYS A 33 11.60 -5.84 1.69
C LYS A 33 12.08 -4.55 2.36
N ASN A 34 12.34 -4.60 3.66
CA ASN A 34 12.82 -3.46 4.46
C ASN A 34 11.83 -2.28 4.44
N ILE A 35 10.54 -2.57 4.51
CA ILE A 35 9.49 -1.54 4.54
C ILE A 35 9.66 -0.71 5.80
N THR A 36 9.66 0.61 5.63
CA THR A 36 9.82 1.57 6.72
C THR A 36 8.72 2.60 6.61
N TYR A 37 7.95 2.74 7.68
CA TYR A 37 6.95 3.79 7.77
C TYR A 37 7.58 5.18 7.60
N PHE A 38 6.97 6.01 6.77
CA PHE A 38 7.45 7.38 6.50
C PHE A 38 6.52 8.44 7.10
N SER A 39 5.24 8.43 6.73
CA SER A 39 4.25 9.41 7.18
C SER A 39 2.83 8.91 6.94
N ASN A 40 1.85 9.49 7.62
CA ASN A 40 0.43 9.30 7.33
C ASN A 40 -0.16 10.59 6.76
N GLN A 41 -1.17 10.45 5.90
CA GLN A 41 -1.97 11.55 5.39
C GLN A 41 -3.42 11.10 5.37
N PRO A 42 -4.33 11.78 6.10
CA PRO A 42 -5.75 11.51 6.01
C PRO A 42 -6.23 11.73 4.58
N TRP A 43 -6.92 10.75 4.01
CA TRP A 43 -7.47 10.85 2.67
C TRP A 43 -8.99 10.98 2.75
N PRO A 44 -9.59 12.09 2.28
CA PRO A 44 -11.00 12.39 2.53
C PRO A 44 -12.00 11.58 1.67
N TYR A 45 -11.54 10.61 0.86
CA TYR A 45 -12.41 9.90 -0.09
C TYR A 45 -11.86 8.54 -0.57
N PRO A 46 -12.60 7.42 -0.53
CA PRO A 46 -13.87 7.22 0.16
C PRO A 46 -13.66 7.26 1.68
N ALA A 47 -14.67 7.72 2.41
CA ALA A 47 -14.64 7.82 3.87
C ALA A 47 -15.53 6.75 4.52
N ASP A 48 -15.36 5.51 4.07
CA ASP A 48 -16.01 4.33 4.68
C ASP A 48 -15.39 4.01 6.05
#